data_AF-W6FIM5-F1
#
_entry.id   AF-W6FIM5-F1
#
_cell.length_a   1.000
_cell.length_b   1.000
_cell.length_c   1.000
_cell.angle_alpha   90.00
_cell.angle_beta   90.00
_cell.angle_gamma   90.00
#
_symmetry.space_group_name_H-M   'P 1'
#
loop_
_entity.id
_entity.type
_entity.pdbx_description
1 polymer ?
#
loop_
_entity_poly.entity_id
_entity_poly.type
_entity_poly.pdbx_seq_one_letter_code
_entity_poly.pdbx_strand_id
1 'polypeptide(L)'
;VLLSDYQFSWDRIFQSRGDTGVFLQYTHARLHSLEETFGCGYLNDFNTACLQEPQSVSILQHLLRFDEVLYRSSQDLQPRHIVSYLLTLSHLAGMAHKTLHIKDSPPEVAGARLHLFRAVRSVLANGMKLLGITPVCRM
;
A
#
# COMPACT_ATOMS: atom_id res chain seq x y z
N VAL A 1 0.67 16.93 24.47
CA VAL A 1 -0.18 18.05 23.99
C VAL A 1 -0.47 17.81 22.53
N LEU A 2 -1.73 17.58 22.15
CA LEU A 2 -2.13 17.56 20.74
C LEU A 2 -1.93 18.99 20.21
N LEU A 3 -0.94 19.18 19.35
CA LEU A 3 -0.46 20.50 18.88
C LEU A 3 -1.36 21.16 17.82
N SER A 4 -2.47 20.52 17.43
CA SER A 4 -3.35 21.00 16.37
C SER A 4 -4.80 20.70 16.70
N ASP A 5 -5.61 21.74 16.86
CA ASP A 5 -7.06 21.62 16.90
C ASP A 5 -7.61 21.27 15.52
N TYR A 6 -8.58 20.36 15.47
CA TYR A 6 -9.31 20.02 14.25
C TYR A 6 -10.67 20.69 14.25
N GLN A 7 -10.86 21.65 13.34
CA GLN A 7 -12.18 22.20 13.08
C GLN A 7 -12.96 21.23 12.18
N PHE A 8 -14.10 20.76 12.69
CA PHE A 8 -14.99 19.87 11.96
C PHE A 8 -15.47 20.52 10.64
N SER A 9 -15.47 19.76 9.55
CA SER A 9 -15.95 20.17 8.23
C SER A 9 -16.51 18.95 7.48
N TRP A 10 -17.76 19.07 7.02
CA TRP A 10 -18.38 18.06 6.16
C TRP A 10 -17.66 17.90 4.82
N ASP A 11 -17.18 19.01 4.23
CA ASP A 11 -16.44 18.98 2.98
C ASP A 11 -15.16 18.13 3.10
N ARG A 12 -14.47 18.22 4.24
CA ARG A 12 -13.29 17.38 4.53
C ARG A 12 -13.65 15.91 4.70
N ILE A 13 -14.79 15.62 5.33
CA ILE A 13 -15.26 14.24 5.55
C ILE A 13 -15.64 13.57 4.22
N PHE A 14 -16.28 14.30 3.31
CA PHE A 14 -16.72 13.78 2.01
C PHE A 14 -15.65 13.90 0.91
N GLN A 15 -14.46 14.41 1.23
CA GLN A 15 -13.39 14.54 0.26
C GLN A 15 -12.87 13.16 -0.18
N SER A 16 -13.01 12.86 -1.46
CA SER A 16 -12.53 11.61 -2.07
C SER A 16 -11.16 11.75 -2.76
N ARG A 17 -10.68 12.98 -2.95
CA ARG A 17 -9.42 13.28 -3.67
C ARG A 17 -8.28 13.60 -2.71
N GLY A 18 -7.08 13.13 -3.04
CA GLY A 18 -5.87 13.37 -2.27
C GLY A 18 -5.67 12.34 -1.15
N ASP A 19 -5.01 12.76 -0.08
CA ASP A 19 -4.60 11.90 1.02
C ASP A 19 -5.76 11.61 1.99
N THR A 20 -6.63 10.69 1.57
CA THR A 20 -7.87 10.36 2.30
C THR A 20 -8.00 8.87 2.56
N GLY A 21 -8.90 8.50 3.48
CA GLY A 21 -9.24 7.10 3.73
C GLY A 21 -9.81 6.40 2.49
N VAL A 22 -10.52 7.14 1.62
CA VAL A 22 -11.02 6.61 0.34
C VAL A 22 -9.87 6.24 -0.58
N PHE A 23 -8.81 7.05 -0.64
CA PHE A 23 -7.63 6.73 -1.45
C PHE A 23 -6.90 5.46 -0.97
N LEU A 24 -6.78 5.25 0.34
CA LEU A 24 -6.22 4.02 0.91
C LEU A 24 -7.04 2.79 0.53
N GLN A 25 -8.36 2.88 0.71
CA GLN A 25 -9.28 1.78 0.38
C GLN A 25 -9.27 1.45 -1.11
N TYR A 26 -9.27 2.48 -1.95
CA TYR A 26 -9.21 2.32 -3.40
C TYR A 26 -7.91 1.63 -3.83
N THR A 27 -6.78 2.01 -3.23
CA THR A 27 -5.49 1.39 -3.51
C THR A 27 -5.50 -0.09 -3.11
N HIS A 28 -5.99 -0.42 -1.91
CA HIS A 28 -6.12 -1.80 -1.45
C HIS A 28 -7.03 -2.63 -2.37
N ALA A 29 -8.22 -2.13 -2.71
CA ALA A 29 -9.17 -2.81 -3.59
C ALA A 29 -8.59 -3.04 -5.00
N ARG A 30 -7.89 -2.05 -5.56
CA ARG A 30 -7.24 -2.20 -6.87
C ARG A 30 -6.17 -3.29 -6.86
N LEU A 31 -5.34 -3.35 -5.81
CA LEU A 31 -4.32 -4.40 -5.68
C LEU A 31 -4.96 -5.78 -5.48
N HIS A 32 -6.11 -5.84 -4.81
CA HIS A 32 -6.89 -7.08 -4.71
C HIS A 32 -7.37 -7.55 -6.09
N SER A 33 -7.95 -6.65 -6.90
CA SER A 33 -8.38 -6.97 -8.27
C SER A 33 -7.22 -7.39 -9.18
N LEU A 34 -6.04 -6.78 -9.00
CA LEU A 34 -4.82 -7.15 -9.72
C LEU A 34 -4.43 -8.61 -9.40
N GLU A 35 -4.49 -9.00 -8.14
CA GLU A 35 -4.25 -10.38 -7.70
C GLU A 35 -5.31 -11.34 -8.23
N GLU A 36 -6.59 -10.97 -8.22
CA GLU A 36 -7.66 -11.79 -8.83
C GLU A 36 -7.43 -12.01 -10.34
N THR A 37 -6.89 -11.01 -11.04
CA THR A 37 -6.70 -11.05 -12.50
C THR A 37 -5.49 -11.87 -12.91
N PHE A 38 -4.37 -11.74 -12.18
CA PHE A 38 -3.07 -12.31 -12.58
C PHE A 38 -2.55 -13.40 -11.63
N GLY A 39 -3.20 -13.66 -10.51
CA GLY A 39 -2.73 -14.58 -9.46
C GLY A 39 -2.81 -16.06 -9.79
N CYS A 40 -3.60 -16.44 -10.80
CA CYS A 40 -3.68 -17.82 -11.25
C CYS A 40 -2.40 -18.20 -12.02
N GLY A 41 -1.43 -18.84 -11.33
CA GLY A 41 -0.25 -19.46 -11.97
C GLY A 41 1.11 -19.06 -11.38
N TYR A 42 1.17 -18.05 -10.52
CA TYR A 42 2.41 -17.67 -9.82
C TYR A 42 2.40 -18.25 -8.41
N LEU A 43 2.95 -19.47 -8.28
CA LEU A 43 3.10 -20.17 -7.00
C LEU A 43 4.40 -19.74 -6.31
N ASN A 44 4.30 -19.46 -5.00
CA ASN A 44 5.28 -19.29 -3.90
C ASN A 44 6.76 -18.94 -4.15
N ASP A 45 7.40 -19.39 -5.23
CA ASP A 45 8.75 -19.03 -5.62
C ASP A 45 8.73 -17.99 -6.74
N PHE A 46 9.33 -16.84 -6.47
CA PHE A 46 9.56 -15.78 -7.45
C PHE A 46 11.01 -15.33 -7.36
N ASN A 47 11.58 -14.96 -8.50
CA ASN A 47 12.94 -14.48 -8.56
C ASN A 47 13.00 -13.01 -8.11
N THR A 48 13.49 -12.75 -6.90
CA THR A 48 13.67 -11.39 -6.37
C THR A 48 14.66 -10.57 -7.21
N ALA A 49 15.58 -11.22 -7.93
CA ALA A 49 16.50 -10.52 -8.83
C ALA A 49 15.79 -9.81 -9.98
N CYS A 50 14.52 -10.13 -10.26
CA CYS A 50 13.71 -9.44 -11.27
C CYS A 50 13.17 -8.07 -10.80
N LEU A 51 13.32 -7.69 -9.52
CA LEU A 51 12.82 -6.43 -8.95
C LEU A 51 13.90 -5.35 -8.86
N GLN A 52 14.53 -5.01 -9.98
CA GLN A 52 15.62 -4.02 -10.03
C GLN A 52 15.15 -2.62 -10.43
N GLU A 53 13.89 -2.48 -10.85
CA GLU A 53 13.39 -1.18 -11.29
C GLU A 53 13.33 -0.19 -10.12
N PRO A 54 13.58 1.11 -10.35
CA PRO A 54 13.58 2.11 -9.28
C PRO A 54 12.29 2.12 -8.46
N GLN A 55 11.14 1.90 -9.10
CA GLN A 55 9.83 1.83 -8.45
C GLN A 55 9.70 0.58 -7.56
N SER A 56 10.20 -0.56 -8.03
CA SER A 56 10.25 -1.82 -7.25
C SER A 56 11.10 -1.64 -6.00
N VAL A 57 12.30 -1.08 -6.16
CA VAL A 57 13.25 -0.83 -5.06
C VAL A 57 12.68 0.16 -4.06
N SER A 58 12.05 1.24 -4.53
CA SER A 58 11.44 2.25 -3.64
C SER A 58 10.32 1.66 -2.79
N ILE A 59 9.46 0.80 -3.36
CA ILE A 59 8.44 0.08 -2.59
C ILE A 59 9.08 -0.84 -1.56
N LEU A 60 10.08 -1.63 -1.96
CA LEU A 60 10.77 -2.57 -1.05
C LEU A 60 11.39 -1.82 0.13
N GLN A 61 12.11 -0.72 -0.12
CA GLN A 61 12.69 0.12 0.91
C GLN A 61 11.62 0.69 1.85
N HIS A 62 10.47 1.10 1.33
CA HIS A 62 9.37 1.59 2.16
C HIS A 62 8.77 0.46 3.01
N LEU A 63 8.52 -0.72 2.42
CA LEU A 63 7.99 -1.89 3.12
C LEU A 63 8.88 -2.33 4.30
N LEU A 64 10.21 -2.26 4.13
CA LEU A 64 11.19 -2.60 5.17
C LEU A 64 11.14 -1.70 6.40
N ARG A 65 10.47 -0.54 6.33
CA ARG A 65 10.36 0.41 7.44
C ARG A 65 9.08 0.29 8.24
N PHE A 66 8.23 -0.68 7.92
CA PHE A 66 6.92 -0.78 8.56
C PHE A 66 7.05 -1.02 10.07
N ASP A 67 7.97 -1.88 10.48
CA ASP A 67 8.29 -2.16 11.88
C ASP A 67 8.81 -0.93 12.63
N GLU A 68 9.71 -0.14 12.03
CA GLU A 68 10.19 1.14 12.56
C GLU A 68 9.01 2.10 12.82
N VAL A 69 8.08 2.18 11.86
CA VAL A 69 6.88 3.03 11.97
C VAL A 69 5.94 2.55 13.08
N LEU A 70 5.74 1.24 13.22
CA LEU A 70 4.93 0.67 14.30
C LEU A 70 5.56 0.95 15.67
N TYR A 71 6.87 0.74 15.79
CA TYR A 71 7.60 1.02 17.01
C TYR A 71 7.49 2.50 17.38
N ARG A 72 7.74 3.40 16.43
CA ARG A 72 7.61 4.85 16.65
C ARG A 72 6.19 5.26 17.03
N SER A 73 5.18 4.74 16.34
CA SER A 73 3.77 4.99 16.66
C SER A 73 3.42 4.54 18.09
N SER A 74 4.06 3.47 18.58
CA SER A 74 3.86 2.97 19.95
C SER A 74 4.53 3.85 21.00
N GLN A 75 5.74 4.37 20.72
CA GLN A 75 6.47 5.27 21.61
C GLN A 75 5.80 6.65 21.70
N ASP A 76 5.44 7.23 20.56
CA ASP A 76 4.85 8.57 20.49
C ASP A 76 3.35 8.57 20.83
N LEU A 77 2.72 7.39 20.94
CA LEU A 77 1.28 7.19 21.09
C LEU A 77 0.46 7.95 20.04
N GLN A 78 0.94 7.95 18.79
CA GLN A 78 0.42 8.77 17.71
C GLN A 78 0.14 7.96 16.44
N PRO A 79 -1.13 7.74 16.06
CA PRO A 79 -1.48 6.96 14.86
C PRO A 79 -1.08 7.64 13.54
N ARG A 80 -0.78 8.95 13.57
CA ARG A 80 -0.38 9.71 12.37
C ARG A 80 0.83 9.11 11.65
N HIS A 81 1.73 8.46 12.40
CA HIS A 81 2.91 7.81 11.82
C HIS A 81 2.50 6.68 10.87
N ILE A 82 1.54 5.85 11.29
CA ILE A 82 0.97 4.78 10.47
C ILE A 82 0.20 5.39 9.28
N VAL A 83 -0.61 6.43 9.51
CA VAL A 83 -1.38 7.09 8.43
C VAL A 83 -0.45 7.62 7.34
N SER A 84 0.57 8.40 7.70
CA SER A 84 1.54 8.95 6.73
C SER A 84 2.26 7.83 5.97
N TYR A 85 2.68 6.77 6.68
CA TYR A 85 3.31 5.62 6.05
C TYR A 85 2.42 4.94 5.01
N LEU A 86 1.14 4.71 5.32
CA LEU A 86 0.20 4.03 4.41
C LEU A 86 -0.17 4.89 3.20
N LEU A 87 -0.25 6.21 3.38
CA LEU A 87 -0.48 7.15 2.27
C LEU A 87 0.71 7.16 1.31
N THR A 88 1.94 7.27 1.84
CA THR A 88 3.15 7.16 1.02
C THR A 88 3.22 5.82 0.29
N LEU A 89 2.94 4.71 0.98
CA LEU A 89 2.92 3.38 0.37
C LEU A 89 1.88 3.31 -0.76
N SER A 90 0.70 3.90 -0.58
CA SER A 90 -0.34 3.95 -1.60
C SER A 90 0.07 4.75 -2.83
N HIS A 91 0.77 5.88 -2.65
CA HIS A 91 1.32 6.67 -3.76
C HIS A 91 2.39 5.89 -4.54
N LEU A 92 3.33 5.26 -3.84
CA LEU A 92 4.36 4.43 -4.44
C LEU A 92 3.73 3.27 -5.24
N ALA A 93 2.73 2.59 -4.68
CA ALA A 93 1.99 1.53 -5.35
C ALA A 93 1.27 2.04 -6.60
N GLY A 94 0.64 3.22 -6.52
CA GLY A 94 -0.02 3.86 -7.65
C GLY A 94 0.95 4.21 -8.80
N MET A 95 2.15 4.66 -8.48
CA MET A 95 3.21 4.94 -9.47
C MET A 95 3.78 3.65 -10.07
N ALA A 96 4.08 2.65 -9.23
CA ALA A 96 4.57 1.36 -9.67
C ALA A 96 3.56 0.65 -10.58
N HIS A 97 2.27 0.70 -10.27
CA HIS A 97 1.24 0.07 -11.09
C HIS A 97 1.16 0.65 -12.52
N LYS A 98 1.52 1.94 -12.72
CA LYS A 98 1.56 2.58 -14.04
C LYS A 98 2.81 2.23 -14.85
N THR A 99 3.87 1.77 -14.19
CA THR A 99 5.21 1.61 -14.81
C THR A 99 5.63 0.16 -14.89
N LEU A 100 5.30 -0.63 -13.88
CA LEU A 100 5.58 -2.06 -13.76
C LEU A 100 4.40 -2.87 -14.31
N HIS A 101 4.38 -3.05 -15.63
CA HIS A 101 3.35 -3.86 -16.27
C HIS A 101 3.47 -5.34 -15.85
N ILE A 102 2.36 -5.98 -15.49
CA ILE A 102 2.34 -7.44 -15.25
C ILE A 102 1.94 -8.17 -16.52
N LYS A 103 0.95 -7.63 -17.23
CA LYS A 103 0.53 -8.12 -18.54
C LYS A 103 1.70 -8.03 -19.51
N ASP A 104 1.85 -9.05 -20.35
CA ASP A 104 2.84 -9.12 -21.44
C ASP A 104 4.31 -9.10 -20.99
N SER A 105 4.58 -9.23 -19.68
CA SER A 105 5.94 -9.39 -19.14
C SER A 105 6.35 -10.87 -19.07
N PRO A 106 7.66 -11.17 -19.07
CA PRO A 106 8.14 -12.53 -18.84
C PRO A 106 7.56 -13.12 -17.54
N PRO A 107 7.20 -14.41 -17.50
CA PRO A 107 6.55 -15.02 -16.33
C PRO A 107 7.28 -14.76 -15.00
N GLU A 108 8.61 -14.85 -14.99
CA GLU A 108 9.40 -14.60 -13.78
C GLU A 108 9.27 -13.15 -13.27
N VAL A 109 9.29 -12.19 -14.19
CA VAL A 109 9.14 -10.75 -13.89
C VAL A 109 7.72 -10.44 -13.45
N ALA A 110 6.73 -10.99 -14.17
CA ALA A 110 5.31 -10.83 -13.84
C ALA A 110 5.01 -11.39 -12.44
N GLY A 111 5.52 -12.60 -12.13
CA GLY A 111 5.40 -13.21 -10.81
C GLY A 111 6.05 -12.37 -9.71
N ALA A 112 7.29 -11.91 -9.91
CA ALA A 112 7.98 -11.07 -8.93
C ALA A 112 7.24 -9.75 -8.65
N ARG A 113 6.79 -9.05 -9.70
CA ARG A 113 5.98 -7.82 -9.58
C ARG A 113 4.66 -8.08 -8.86
N LEU A 114 3.98 -9.18 -9.18
CA LEU A 114 2.73 -9.55 -8.52
C LEU A 114 2.94 -9.81 -7.03
N HIS A 115 4.00 -10.52 -6.65
CA HIS A 115 4.36 -10.74 -5.25
C HIS A 115 4.69 -9.43 -4.51
N LEU A 116 5.35 -8.48 -5.17
CA LEU A 116 5.57 -7.14 -4.63
C LEU A 116 4.23 -6.45 -4.32
N PHE A 117 3.31 -6.40 -5.29
CA PHE A 117 1.99 -5.79 -5.08
C PHE A 117 1.15 -6.50 -4.02
N ARG A 118 1.27 -7.83 -3.91
CA ARG A 118 0.64 -8.61 -2.85
C ARG A 118 1.19 -8.24 -1.46
N ALA A 119 2.50 -8.07 -1.34
CA ALA A 119 3.12 -7.61 -0.10
C ALA A 119 2.63 -6.20 0.30
N VAL A 120 2.57 -5.28 -0.68
CA VAL A 120 1.99 -3.94 -0.48
C VAL A 120 0.54 -4.03 0.03
N ARG A 121 -0.31 -4.83 -0.64
CA ARG A 121 -1.71 -5.02 -0.25
C ARG A 121 -1.83 -5.53 1.19
N SER A 122 -1.01 -6.52 1.55
CA SER A 122 -0.99 -7.09 2.90
C SER A 122 -0.63 -6.06 3.96
N VAL A 123 0.42 -5.25 3.72
CA VAL A 123 0.83 -4.18 4.65
C VAL A 123 -0.24 -3.09 4.75
N LEU A 124 -0.87 -2.70 3.63
CA LEU A 124 -2.01 -1.77 3.63
C LEU A 124 -3.16 -2.31 4.49
N ALA A 125 -3.52 -3.58 4.33
CA ALA A 125 -4.58 -4.21 5.11
C ALA A 125 -4.25 -4.24 6.61
N ASN A 126 -3.01 -4.60 6.97
CA ASN A 126 -2.56 -4.66 8.36
C ASN A 126 -2.54 -3.28 9.01
N GLY A 127 -1.98 -2.27 8.31
CA GLY A 127 -1.96 -0.90 8.81
C GLY A 127 -3.36 -0.30 8.98
N MET A 128 -4.26 -0.54 8.02
CA MET A 128 -5.66 -0.11 8.15
C MET A 128 -6.36 -0.76 9.35
N LYS A 129 -6.18 -2.07 9.55
CA LYS A 129 -6.74 -2.78 10.71
C LYS A 129 -6.21 -2.23 12.05
N LEU A 130 -4.93 -1.88 12.12
CA LEU A 130 -4.34 -1.23 13.30
C LEU A 130 -4.96 0.16 13.59
N LEU A 131 -5.40 0.87 12.56
CA LEU A 131 -6.12 2.14 12.67
C LEU A 131 -7.63 1.96 12.94
N GLY A 132 -8.13 0.73 13.06
CA GLY A 132 -9.56 0.45 13.22
C GLY A 132 -10.38 0.55 11.93
N ILE A 133 -9.72 0.55 10.76
CA ILE A 133 -10.35 0.64 9.45
C ILE A 133 -10.43 -0.76 8.83
N THR A 134 -11.61 -1.15 8.36
CA THR A 134 -11.82 -2.43 7.66
C THR A 134 -11.42 -2.31 6.19
N PRO A 135 -10.39 -3.02 5.70
CA PRO A 135 -10.01 -3.00 4.29
C PRO A 135 -11.10 -3.62 3.41
N VAL A 136 -11.40 -3.00 2.27
CA VAL A 136 -12.37 -3.54 1.30
C VAL A 136 -11.66 -4.17 0.10
N CYS A 137 -12.22 -5.26 -0.42
CA CYS A 137 -11.67 -5.94 -1.60
C CYS A 137 -12.15 -5.34 -2.92
N ARG A 138 -13.29 -4.63 -2.91
CA ARG A 138 -13.89 -3.97 -4.07
C ARG A 138 -14.49 -2.63 -3.64
N MET A 139 -14.37 -1.63 -4.51
CA MET A 139 -14.99 -0.30 -4.39
C MET A 139 -15.60 0.10 -5.72
#